data_AF-A0A3B9KTY0-F1
#
_entry.id   AF-A0A3B9KTY0-F1
#
_cell.length_a   1.000
_cell.length_b   1.000
_cell.length_c   1.000
_cell.angle_alpha   90.00
_cell.angle_beta   90.00
_cell.angle_gamma   90.00
#
_symmetry.space_group_name_H-M   'P 1'
#
loop_
_entity.id
_entity.type
_entity.pdbx_description
1 polymer ?
#
loop_
_entity_poly.entity_id
_entity_poly.type
_entity_poly.pdbx_seq_one_letter_code
_entity_poly.pdbx_strand_id
1 'polypeptide(L)'
;MNIPYLLISALLMFLATLAPRFIPFVFIKRKITSPFWKSFLYYLPYAVLAALTFPYVLYSTGSLPAAAIATAAALVMSYFELNMASVAAISFLIAFGLGFLF
;
A
#
# COMPACT_ATOMS: atom_id res chain seq x y z
N MET A 1 33.22 1.52 -18.59
CA MET A 1 32.23 1.91 -17.56
C MET A 1 33.01 2.52 -16.41
N ASN A 2 32.87 3.82 -16.17
CA ASN A 2 33.77 4.57 -15.30
C ASN A 2 33.30 4.50 -13.84
N ILE A 3 34.08 3.82 -12.99
CA ILE A 3 33.87 3.68 -11.54
C ILE A 3 33.53 5.00 -10.81
N PRO A 4 34.11 6.18 -11.15
CA PRO A 4 33.74 7.43 -10.46
C PRO A 4 32.26 7.82 -10.64
N TYR A 5 31.63 7.51 -11.78
CA TYR A 5 30.22 7.85 -12.00
C TYR A 5 29.27 6.98 -11.17
N LEU A 6 29.64 5.71 -10.93
CA LEU A 6 28.89 4.81 -10.04
C LEU A 6 28.95 5.28 -8.59
N LEU A 7 30.11 5.78 -8.14
CA LEU A 7 30.27 6.30 -6.78
C LEU A 7 29.45 7.58 -6.57
N ILE A 8 29.48 8.49 -7.55
CA ILE A 8 28.72 9.75 -7.50
C ILE A 8 27.22 9.48 -7.57
N SER A 9 26.76 8.58 -8.44
CA SER A 9 25.34 8.23 -8.53
C SER A 9 24.83 7.52 -7.27
N ALA A 10 25.61 6.63 -6.68
CA ALA A 10 25.27 6.00 -5.40
C ALA A 10 25.18 7.02 -4.26
N LEU A 11 26.12 7.97 -4.18
CA LEU A 11 26.11 9.04 -3.18
C LEU A 11 24.89 9.98 -3.35
N LEU A 12 24.59 10.36 -4.60
CA LEU A 12 23.41 11.18 -4.92
C LEU A 12 22.12 10.46 -4.59
N MET A 13 22.00 9.17 -4.91
CA MET A 13 20.83 8.34 -4.57
C MET A 13 20.66 8.23 -3.05
N PHE A 14 21.76 8.02 -2.32
CA PHE A 14 21.76 7.97 -0.86
C PHE A 14 21.28 9.30 -0.25
N LEU A 15 21.83 10.44 -0.70
CA LEU A 15 21.38 11.75 -0.24
C LEU A 15 19.90 12.01 -0.58
N ALA A 16 19.50 11.74 -1.83
CA ALA A 16 18.14 12.00 -2.29
C ALA A 16 17.09 11.12 -1.60
N THR A 17 17.45 9.89 -1.20
CA THR A 17 16.53 8.97 -0.51
C THR A 17 16.47 9.25 0.99
N LEU A 18 17.61 9.53 1.60
CA LEU A 18 17.69 9.69 3.05
C LEU A 18 17.31 11.10 3.49
N ALA A 19 17.63 12.15 2.74
CA ALA A 19 17.19 13.50 3.10
C ALA A 19 15.68 13.56 3.42
N PRO A 20 14.74 13.19 2.52
CA PRO A 20 13.31 13.24 2.82
C PRO A 20 12.85 12.22 3.86
N ARG A 21 13.59 11.12 4.10
CA ARG A 21 13.26 10.14 5.15
C ARG A 21 13.70 10.62 6.53
N PHE A 22 14.84 11.28 6.66
CA PHE A 22 15.38 11.77 7.94
C PHE A 22 14.90 13.17 8.31
N ILE A 23 14.60 14.03 7.33
CA ILE A 23 14.00 15.35 7.54
C ILE A 23 12.76 15.29 8.45
N PRO A 24 11.76 14.41 8.24
CA PRO A 24 10.61 14.34 9.13
C PRO A 24 11.01 13.90 10.54
N PHE A 25 11.96 12.97 10.71
CA PHE A 25 12.43 12.58 12.05
C PHE A 25 13.20 13.69 12.79
N VAL A 26 13.88 14.58 12.06
CA VAL A 26 14.67 15.68 12.65
C VAL A 26 13.81 16.92 12.94
N PHE A 27 12.87 17.27 12.04
CA PHE A 27 11.98 18.43 12.20
C PHE A 27 10.74 18.12 13.05
N ILE A 28 10.20 16.90 12.98
CA ILE A 28 9.07 16.45 13.81
C ILE A 28 9.59 15.89 15.14
N LYS A 29 10.36 16.71 15.88
CA LYS A 29 10.78 16.39 17.26
C LYS A 29 9.81 16.89 18.33
N ARG A 30 8.83 17.73 17.98
CA ARG A 30 7.78 18.13 18.92
C ARG A 30 6.76 17.01 19.03
N LYS A 31 6.55 16.49 20.25
CA LYS A 31 5.37 15.68 20.56
C LYS A 31 4.15 16.44 20.08
N ILE A 32 3.40 15.87 19.15
CA ILE A 32 2.11 16.42 18.72
C ILE A 32 1.18 16.30 19.93
N THR A 33 1.01 17.39 20.67
CA THR A 33 0.21 17.44 21.91
C THR A 33 -1.29 17.54 21.63
N SER A 34 -1.68 17.96 20.43
CA SER A 34 -3.08 18.02 20.02
C SER A 34 -3.61 16.63 19.63
N PRO A 35 -4.70 16.15 20.24
CA PRO A 35 -5.30 14.86 19.89
C PRO A 35 -5.77 14.80 18.43
N PHE A 36 -6.16 15.92 17.82
CA PHE A 36 -6.60 15.98 16.43
C PHE A 36 -5.48 15.60 15.44
N TRP A 37 -4.34 16.27 15.52
CA TRP A 37 -3.21 16.02 14.62
C TRP A 37 -2.60 14.64 14.82
N LYS A 38 -2.58 14.14 16.06
CA LYS A 38 -2.08 12.79 16.35
C LYS A 38 -2.98 11.72 15.72
N SER A 39 -4.29 11.82 15.89
CA SER A 39 -5.24 10.89 15.27
C SER A 39 -5.22 11.03 13.75
N PHE A 40 -5.21 12.25 13.22
CA PHE A 40 -5.14 12.50 11.78
C PHE A 40 -3.89 11.86 11.15
N LEU A 41 -2.69 12.14 11.67
CA LEU A 41 -1.45 11.57 11.12
C LEU A 41 -1.35 10.06 11.31
N TYR A 42 -2.01 9.48 12.31
CA TYR A 42 -2.04 8.03 12.52
C TYR A 42 -2.97 7.32 11.52
N TYR A 43 -4.16 7.88 11.23
CA TYR A 43 -5.12 7.27 10.32
C TYR A 43 -4.88 7.62 8.84
N LEU A 44 -4.18 8.73 8.56
CA LEU A 44 -3.91 9.19 7.19
C LEU A 44 -3.18 8.15 6.33
N PRO A 45 -2.07 7.51 6.76
CA PRO A 45 -1.37 6.55 5.91
C PRO A 45 -2.24 5.35 5.52
N TYR A 46 -3.05 4.83 6.45
CA TYR A 46 -3.95 3.72 6.19
C TYR A 46 -5.11 4.11 5.28
N ALA A 47 -5.69 5.30 5.48
CA ALA A 47 -6.74 5.83 4.61
C ALA A 47 -6.23 6.07 3.19
N VAL A 48 -5.01 6.61 3.04
CA VAL A 48 -4.37 6.84 1.74
C VAL A 48 -4.04 5.50 1.06
N LEU A 49 -3.47 4.53 1.78
CA LEU A 49 -3.21 3.20 1.22
C LEU A 49 -4.50 2.52 0.73
N ALA A 50 -5.58 2.59 1.52
CA ALA A 50 -6.89 2.07 1.12
C ALA A 50 -7.45 2.81 -0.10
N ALA A 51 -7.40 4.14 -0.12
CA ALA A 51 -7.87 4.96 -1.25
C ALA A 51 -7.10 4.69 -2.55
N LEU A 52 -5.81 4.38 -2.46
CA LEU A 52 -4.99 3.99 -3.61
C LEU A 52 -5.28 2.55 -4.06
N THR A 53 -5.53 1.63 -3.12
CA THR A 53 -5.69 0.21 -3.42
C THR A 53 -7.09 -0.12 -3.91
N PHE A 54 -8.12 0.47 -3.30
CA PHE A 54 -9.53 0.21 -3.61
C PHE A 54 -9.90 0.32 -5.09
N PRO A 55 -9.52 1.40 -5.83
CA PRO A 55 -9.79 1.46 -7.27
C PRO A 55 -9.00 0.40 -8.04
N TYR A 56 -7.73 0.17 -7.69
CA TYR A 56 -6.88 -0.80 -8.41
C TYR A 56 -7.40 -2.24 -8.34
N VAL A 57 -7.96 -2.65 -7.20
CA VAL A 57 -8.50 -4.01 -7.05
C VAL A 57 -9.71 -4.21 -7.96
N LEU A 58 -10.58 -3.21 -8.09
CA LEU A 58 -11.81 -3.30 -8.91
C LEU A 58 -11.55 -3.34 -10.42
N TYR A 59 -10.42 -2.80 -10.88
CA TYR A 59 -10.05 -2.79 -12.31
C TYR A 59 -9.03 -3.87 -12.69
N SER A 60 -8.61 -4.72 -11.77
CA SER A 60 -7.51 -5.68 -12.00
C SER A 60 -7.85 -6.83 -12.97
N THR A 61 -9.12 -7.24 -13.04
CA THR A 61 -9.54 -8.48 -13.75
C THR A 61 -10.13 -8.20 -15.14
N GLY A 62 -10.26 -6.94 -15.57
CA GLY A 62 -10.94 -6.57 -16.82
C GLY A 62 -12.47 -6.71 -16.79
N SER A 63 -13.00 -7.59 -15.93
CA SER A 63 -14.42 -7.73 -15.60
C SER A 63 -14.73 -7.16 -14.21
N LEU A 64 -15.42 -6.00 -14.20
CA LEU A 64 -15.85 -5.31 -12.96
C LEU A 64 -16.66 -6.22 -12.00
N PRO A 65 -17.57 -7.11 -12.47
CA PRO A 65 -18.33 -7.98 -11.57
C PRO A 65 -17.46 -9.01 -10.85
N ALA A 66 -16.50 -9.63 -11.55
CA ALA A 66 -15.60 -10.62 -10.97
C ALA A 66 -14.70 -10.00 -9.90
N ALA A 67 -14.16 -8.81 -10.18
CA ALA A 67 -13.32 -8.07 -9.23
C ALA A 67 -14.12 -7.64 -7.99
N ALA A 68 -15.37 -7.19 -8.15
CA ALA A 68 -16.23 -6.80 -7.03
C ALA A 68 -16.55 -7.99 -6.10
N ILE A 69 -16.87 -9.16 -6.68
CA ILE A 69 -17.14 -10.39 -5.91
C ILE A 69 -15.89 -10.86 -5.16
N ALA A 70 -14.72 -10.84 -5.82
CA ALA A 70 -13.46 -11.19 -5.19
C ALA A 70 -13.11 -10.24 -4.04
N THR A 71 -13.35 -8.93 -4.20
CA THR A 71 -13.12 -7.92 -3.16
C THR A 71 -14.06 -8.12 -1.97
N ALA A 72 -15.34 -8.41 -2.22
CA ALA A 72 -16.31 -8.70 -1.16
C ALA A 72 -15.91 -9.97 -0.38
N ALA A 73 -15.50 -11.04 -1.07
CA ALA A 73 -14.99 -12.24 -0.44
C ALA A 73 -13.73 -11.96 0.40
N ALA A 74 -12.80 -11.15 -0.10
CA ALA A 74 -11.61 -10.72 0.64
C ALA A 74 -11.96 -9.99 1.94
N LEU A 75 -12.93 -9.07 1.89
CA LEU A 75 -13.38 -8.31 3.06
C LEU A 75 -14.02 -9.21 4.12
N VAL A 76 -14.89 -10.14 3.69
CA VAL A 76 -15.53 -11.11 4.59
C VAL A 76 -14.47 -11.99 5.26
N MET A 77 -13.52 -12.53 4.49
CA MET A 77 -12.45 -13.38 5.04
C MET A 77 -11.52 -12.61 5.96
N SER A 78 -11.19 -11.36 5.62
CA SER A 78 -10.38 -10.50 6.48
C SER A 78 -11.07 -10.16 7.79
N TYR A 79 -12.40 -10.12 7.83
CA TYR A 79 -13.17 -9.89 9.06
C TYR A 79 -13.07 -11.07 10.04
N PHE A 80 -12.89 -12.29 9.54
CA PHE A 80 -12.67 -13.48 10.35
C PHE A 80 -11.21 -13.64 10.85
N GLU A 81 -10.41 -12.56 10.81
CA GLU A 81 -9.00 -12.54 11.24
C GLU A 81 -8.14 -13.65 10.59
N LEU A 82 -8.49 -14.07 9.37
CA LEU A 82 -7.72 -15.06 8.62
C LEU A 82 -6.35 -14.51 8.24
N ASN A 83 -5.36 -15.41 8.16
CA ASN A 83 -3.99 -15.05 7.79
C ASN A 83 -3.96 -14.34 6.43
N MET A 84 -3.18 -13.26 6.33
CA MET A 84 -3.09 -12.37 5.16
C MET A 84 -2.76 -13.14 3.87
N ALA A 85 -1.89 -14.15 3.97
CA ALA A 85 -1.53 -15.01 2.85
C ALA A 85 -2.71 -15.88 2.37
N SER A 86 -3.51 -16.41 3.30
CA SER A 86 -4.68 -17.23 2.97
C SER A 86 -5.78 -16.40 2.31
N VAL A 87 -6.05 -15.20 2.82
CA VAL A 87 -7.02 -14.26 2.22
C VAL A 87 -6.60 -13.91 0.80
N ALA A 88 -5.33 -13.54 0.60
CA ALA A 88 -4.81 -13.19 -0.72
C ALA A 88 -4.92 -14.35 -1.72
N ALA A 89 -4.55 -15.56 -1.31
CA ALA A 89 -4.64 -16.74 -2.17
C ALA A 89 -6.08 -17.05 -2.59
N ILE A 90 -7.03 -17.02 -1.65
CA ILE A 90 -8.43 -17.34 -1.95
C ILE A 90 -9.06 -16.25 -2.84
N SER A 91 -8.85 -14.97 -2.52
CA SER A 91 -9.38 -13.87 -3.34
C SER A 91 -8.81 -13.88 -4.76
N PHE A 92 -7.52 -14.23 -4.91
CA PHE A 92 -6.91 -14.41 -6.23
C PHE A 92 -7.55 -15.56 -7.01
N LEU A 93 -7.76 -16.72 -6.38
CA LEU A 93 -8.43 -17.86 -7.02
C LEU A 93 -9.86 -17.53 -7.45
N ILE A 94 -10.61 -16.79 -6.63
CA ILE A 94 -11.95 -16.32 -6.95
C ILE A 94 -11.93 -15.34 -8.13
N ALA A 95 -11.04 -14.34 -8.09
CA ALA A 95 -10.90 -13.36 -9.17
C ALA A 95 -10.50 -14.02 -10.49
N PHE A 96 -9.55 -14.97 -10.46
CA PHE A 96 -9.10 -15.69 -11.64
C PHE A 96 -10.18 -16.62 -12.21
N GLY A 97 -10.86 -17.38 -11.35
CA GLY A 97 -11.92 -18.30 -11.77
C GLY A 97 -13.13 -17.57 -12.37
N LEU A 98 -13.55 -16.47 -11.76
CA LEU A 98 -14.65 -15.64 -12.27
C LEU A 98 -14.24 -14.83 -13.51
N GLY A 99 -13.00 -14.34 -13.56
CA GLY A 99 -12.47 -13.64 -14.73
C GLY A 99 -12.25 -14.52 -15.95
N PHE A 100 -12.20 -15.84 -15.80
CA PHE A 100 -12.17 -16.77 -16.93
C PHE A 100 -13.58 -17.08 -17.49
N LEU A 101 -14.62 -16.88 -16.68
CA LEU A 101 -16.02 -17.13 -17.05
C LEU A 101 -16.73 -15.92 -17.68
N PHE A 102 -16.22 -14.70 -17.45
CA PHE A 102 -16.75 -13.42 -17.94
C PHE A 102 -15.68 -12.65 -18.72
#